data_AF-A0A662MPL4-F1
#
_entry.id   AF-A0A662MPL4-F1
#
_cell.length_a   1.000
_cell.length_b   1.000
_cell.length_c   1.000
_cell.angle_alpha   90.00
_cell.angle_beta   90.00
_cell.angle_gamma   90.00
#
_symmetry.space_group_name_H-M   'P 1'
#
loop_
_entity.id
_entity.type
_entity.pdbx_description
1 polymer ?
#
loop_
_entity_poly.entity_id
_entity_poly.type
_entity_poly.pdbx_seq_one_letter_code
_entity_poly.pdbx_strand_id
1 'polypeptide(L)'
;MITFEDVKRLDINSEFLGVPPETLMENAGRAVAEEISSRCEGGRVVVLVGPGNNGGDGLVAARYLSEGEFHTEVVLARGEVKTPLSKANLTRLPPHVKRHTYTSSEELEKVLEGSSVVVDALLGVGIRGEMREPYKSIVEVASRSEALKVAVDVPTGMGKKVQFKADLTVTFH
;
A
#
# COMPACT_ATOMS: atom_id res chain seq x y z
N MET A 1 -14.15 -13.43 -12.01
CA MET A 1 -12.92 -12.87 -11.42
C MET A 1 -11.93 -12.71 -12.56
N ILE A 2 -11.49 -11.48 -12.83
CA ILE A 2 -10.49 -11.18 -13.86
C ILE A 2 -9.12 -11.71 -13.40
N THR A 3 -8.31 -12.21 -14.33
CA THR A 3 -6.97 -12.70 -13.99
C THR A 3 -5.95 -11.57 -13.94
N PHE A 4 -4.79 -11.79 -13.32
CA PHE A 4 -3.67 -10.84 -13.36
C PHE A 4 -3.26 -10.47 -14.80
N GLU A 5 -3.30 -11.45 -15.72
CA GLU A 5 -3.00 -11.22 -17.12
C GLU A 5 -4.06 -10.33 -17.78
N ASP A 6 -5.33 -10.44 -17.38
CA ASP A 6 -6.40 -9.59 -17.88
C ASP A 6 -6.25 -8.15 -17.36
N VAL A 7 -5.93 -7.95 -16.08
CA VAL A 7 -5.64 -6.62 -15.51
C VAL A 7 -4.49 -5.96 -16.27
N LYS A 8 -3.40 -6.69 -16.51
CA LYS A 8 -2.26 -6.17 -17.28
C LYS A 8 -2.65 -5.78 -18.71
N ARG A 9 -3.56 -6.51 -19.35
CA ARG A 9 -4.08 -6.15 -20.68
C ARG A 9 -4.95 -4.91 -20.62
N LEU A 10 -5.77 -4.76 -19.57
CA LEU A 10 -6.59 -3.56 -19.35
C LEU A 10 -5.72 -2.32 -19.15
N ASP A 11 -4.63 -2.41 -18.39
CA ASP A 11 -3.68 -1.31 -18.20
C ASP A 11 -3.04 -0.87 -19.53
N ILE A 12 -2.57 -1.83 -20.34
CA ILE A 12 -1.97 -1.55 -21.66
C ILE A 12 -3.00 -0.93 -22.61
N ASN A 13 -4.24 -1.45 -22.59
CA ASN A 13 -5.30 -0.90 -23.42
C ASN A 13 -5.71 0.51 -22.97
N SER A 14 -5.70 0.78 -21.67
CA SER A 14 -5.97 2.11 -21.12
C SER A 14 -4.95 3.13 -21.62
N GLU A 15 -3.66 2.77 -21.61
CA GLU A 15 -2.59 3.60 -22.16
C GLU A 15 -2.79 3.84 -23.67
N PHE A 16 -3.10 2.78 -24.43
CA PHE A 16 -3.42 2.89 -25.85
C PHE A 16 -4.62 3.81 -26.13
N LEU A 17 -5.61 3.81 -25.25
CA LEU A 17 -6.80 4.66 -25.32
C LEU A 17 -6.58 6.07 -24.75
N GLY A 18 -5.36 6.42 -24.34
CA GLY A 18 -4.97 7.76 -23.92
C GLY A 18 -5.04 8.02 -22.41
N VAL A 19 -5.23 6.98 -21.59
CA VAL A 19 -5.17 7.07 -20.13
C VAL A 19 -3.84 6.48 -19.65
N PRO A 20 -2.85 7.31 -19.28
CA PRO A 20 -1.52 6.83 -18.97
C PRO A 20 -1.47 6.09 -17.62
N PRO A 21 -0.52 5.16 -17.40
CA PRO A 21 -0.38 4.40 -16.15
C PRO A 21 -0.25 5.27 -14.90
N GLU A 22 0.34 6.47 -15.02
CA GLU A 22 0.41 7.46 -13.96
C GLU A 22 -0.99 7.88 -13.49
N THR A 23 -1.92 8.09 -14.42
CA THR A 23 -3.31 8.47 -14.10
C THR A 23 -4.06 7.31 -13.44
N LEU A 24 -3.81 6.08 -13.87
CA LEU A 24 -4.39 4.89 -13.23
C LEU A 24 -3.94 4.76 -11.77
N MET A 25 -2.63 4.86 -11.52
CA MET A 25 -2.05 4.83 -10.18
C MET A 25 -2.53 6.00 -9.30
N GLU A 26 -2.63 7.20 -9.88
CA GLU A 26 -3.16 8.37 -9.18
C GLU A 26 -4.61 8.15 -8.72
N ASN A 27 -5.45 7.60 -9.60
CA ASN A 27 -6.85 7.28 -9.27
C ASN A 27 -6.96 6.17 -8.23
N ALA A 28 -6.16 5.09 -8.35
CA ALA A 28 -6.16 3.97 -7.42
C ALA A 28 -5.78 4.42 -6.00
N GLY A 29 -4.67 5.14 -5.86
CA GLY A 29 -4.23 5.65 -4.56
C GLY A 29 -5.19 6.70 -3.97
N ARG A 30 -5.77 7.57 -4.80
CA ARG A 30 -6.80 8.52 -4.34
C ARG A 30 -8.03 7.79 -3.79
N ALA A 31 -8.52 6.76 -4.50
CA ALA A 31 -9.67 5.97 -4.06
C ALA A 31 -9.40 5.30 -2.69
N VAL A 32 -8.18 4.80 -2.45
CA VAL A 32 -7.79 4.27 -1.13
C VAL A 32 -7.87 5.35 -0.05
N ALA A 33 -7.33 6.54 -0.33
CA ALA A 33 -7.36 7.66 0.61
C ALA A 33 -8.79 8.12 0.93
N GLU A 34 -9.68 8.16 -0.07
CA GLU A 34 -11.10 8.49 0.08
C GLU A 34 -11.85 7.44 0.91
N GLU A 35 -11.61 6.15 0.67
CA GLU A 35 -12.22 5.07 1.46
C GLU A 35 -11.77 5.08 2.93
N ILE A 36 -10.51 5.45 3.20
CA ILE A 36 -10.01 5.63 4.57
C ILE A 36 -10.65 6.86 5.21
N SER A 37 -10.65 7.99 4.50
CA SER A 37 -11.16 9.28 5.01
C SER A 37 -12.68 9.27 5.25
N SER A 38 -13.43 8.43 4.54
CA SER A 38 -14.87 8.24 4.80
C SER A 38 -15.18 7.41 6.05
N ARG A 39 -14.19 6.71 6.61
CA ARG A 39 -14.34 5.83 7.79
C ARG A 39 -13.64 6.35 9.03
N CYS A 40 -12.64 7.20 8.86
CA CYS A 40 -11.85 7.77 9.94
C CYS A 40 -11.77 9.29 9.75
N GLU A 41 -12.10 10.04 10.80
CA GLU A 41 -12.05 11.51 10.76
C GLU A 41 -10.60 12.06 10.76
N GLY A 42 -9.61 11.21 11.08
CA GLY A 42 -8.19 11.57 11.11
C GLY A 42 -7.38 10.58 11.95
N GLY A 43 -6.17 10.98 12.32
CA GLY A 43 -5.28 10.22 13.20
C GLY A 43 -4.02 9.71 12.50
N ARG A 44 -3.35 8.69 13.08
CA ARG A 44 -2.08 8.19 12.56
C ARG A 44 -2.30 7.07 11.55
N VAL A 45 -1.81 7.26 10.33
CA VAL A 45 -1.84 6.25 9.26
C VAL A 45 -0.42 5.77 9.01
N VAL A 46 -0.23 4.46 8.98
CA VAL A 46 1.03 3.86 8.54
C VAL A 46 0.80 3.07 7.25
N VAL A 47 1.47 3.47 6.17
CA VAL A 47 1.42 2.77 4.89
C VAL A 47 2.65 1.87 4.73
N LEU A 48 2.41 0.57 4.57
CA LEU A 48 3.42 -0.45 4.34
C LEU A 48 3.68 -0.59 2.85
N VAL A 49 4.83 -0.13 2.39
CA VAL A 49 5.13 0.06 0.96
C VAL A 49 6.06 -1.02 0.46
N GLY A 50 5.59 -1.77 -0.52
CA GLY A 50 6.41 -2.72 -1.26
C GLY A 50 7.12 -2.10 -2.47
N PRO A 51 7.93 -2.89 -3.21
CA PRO A 51 8.81 -2.37 -4.24
C PRO A 51 8.12 -2.12 -5.59
N GLY A 52 6.88 -2.61 -5.77
CA GLY A 52 6.16 -2.64 -7.04
C GLY A 52 5.17 -1.50 -7.23
N ASN A 53 4.29 -1.65 -8.22
CA ASN A 53 3.22 -0.67 -8.48
C ASN A 53 2.19 -0.60 -7.35
N ASN A 54 1.88 -1.73 -6.66
CA ASN A 54 1.03 -1.70 -5.47
C ASN A 54 1.58 -0.75 -4.39
N GLY A 55 2.90 -0.72 -4.22
CA GLY A 55 3.57 0.23 -3.35
C GLY A 55 3.46 1.68 -3.86
N GLY A 56 3.45 1.86 -5.18
CA GLY A 56 3.17 3.15 -5.81
C GLY A 56 1.75 3.67 -5.51
N ASP A 57 0.74 2.81 -5.61
CA ASP A 57 -0.65 3.14 -5.25
C ASP A 57 -0.74 3.53 -3.76
N GLY A 58 -0.06 2.79 -2.89
CA GLY A 58 0.07 3.15 -1.47
C GLY A 58 0.78 4.48 -1.21
N LEU A 59 1.81 4.83 -1.99
CA LEU A 59 2.50 6.12 -1.90
C LEU A 59 1.61 7.29 -2.35
N VAL A 60 0.79 7.08 -3.38
CA VAL A 60 -0.25 8.04 -3.77
C VAL A 60 -1.26 8.22 -2.64
N ALA A 61 -1.79 7.12 -2.09
CA ALA A 61 -2.72 7.16 -0.96
C ALA A 61 -2.11 7.91 0.24
N ALA A 62 -0.84 7.63 0.56
CA ALA A 62 -0.13 8.31 1.64
C ALA A 62 -0.07 9.83 1.44
N ARG A 63 0.19 10.30 0.21
CA ARG A 63 0.21 11.72 -0.12
C ARG A 63 -1.16 12.36 0.07
N TYR A 64 -2.21 11.78 -0.49
CA TYR A 64 -3.58 12.31 -0.34
C TYR A 64 -4.03 12.34 1.12
N LEU A 65 -3.76 11.29 1.90
CA LEU A 65 -4.10 11.26 3.32
C LEU A 65 -3.35 12.34 4.11
N SER A 66 -2.08 12.60 3.77
CA SER A 66 -1.27 13.63 4.42
C SER A 66 -1.71 15.08 4.14
N GLU A 67 -2.55 15.28 3.11
CA GLU A 67 -3.15 16.59 2.82
C GLU A 67 -4.40 16.87 3.69
N GLY A 68 -4.92 15.86 4.39
CA GLY A 68 -6.07 15.96 5.30
C GLY A 68 -5.67 15.89 6.78
N GLU A 69 -6.57 15.36 7.61
CA GLU A 69 -6.43 15.27 9.08
C GLU A 69 -5.58 14.08 9.56
N PHE A 70 -4.83 13.43 8.66
CA PHE A 70 -4.00 12.28 8.99
C PHE A 70 -2.53 12.63 9.15
N HIS A 71 -1.94 12.16 10.24
CA HIS A 71 -0.49 12.10 10.39
C HIS A 71 0.03 10.83 9.73
N THR A 72 0.40 10.96 8.46
CA THR A 72 0.80 9.83 7.62
C THR A 72 2.31 9.53 7.72
N GLU A 73 2.63 8.25 7.91
CA GLU A 73 3.98 7.70 7.85
C GLU A 73 4.03 6.56 6.83
N VAL A 74 5.17 6.37 6.17
CA VAL A 74 5.38 5.25 5.24
C VAL A 74 6.55 4.38 5.70
N VAL A 75 6.40 3.07 5.56
CA VAL A 75 7.46 2.09 5.84
C VAL A 75 7.82 1.36 4.55
N LEU A 76 9.02 1.62 4.02
CA LEU A 76 9.55 0.91 2.88
C LEU A 76 10.03 -0.47 3.33
N ALA A 77 9.40 -1.54 2.84
CA ALA A 77 9.69 -2.91 3.24
C ALA A 77 11.16 -3.31 3.00
N ARG A 78 11.80 -2.74 1.97
CA ARG A 78 13.20 -3.01 1.62
C ARG A 78 14.06 -1.74 1.50
N GLY A 79 13.55 -0.60 1.98
CA GLY A 79 14.22 0.70 1.86
C GLY A 79 14.21 1.31 0.45
N GLU A 80 13.70 0.59 -0.55
CA GLU A 80 13.60 1.07 -1.94
C GLU A 80 12.29 0.65 -2.61
N VAL A 81 11.93 1.39 -3.65
CA VAL A 81 10.91 1.04 -4.64
C VAL A 81 11.54 0.93 -6.01
N LYS A 82 11.02 0.04 -6.86
CA LYS A 82 11.72 -0.42 -8.08
C LYS A 82 11.13 0.14 -9.36
N THR A 83 9.82 0.33 -9.43
CA THR A 83 9.15 0.75 -10.66
C THR A 83 9.30 2.27 -10.87
N PRO A 84 9.33 2.77 -12.12
CA PRO A 84 9.38 4.21 -12.37
C PRO A 84 8.23 4.98 -11.70
N LEU A 85 7.02 4.42 -11.75
CA LEU A 85 5.83 5.01 -11.13
C LEU A 85 5.95 5.10 -9.60
N SER A 86 6.36 4.02 -8.94
CA SER A 86 6.56 4.02 -7.48
C SER A 86 7.68 4.97 -7.05
N LYS A 87 8.78 5.04 -7.83
CA LYS A 87 9.87 6.01 -7.58
C LYS A 87 9.39 7.45 -7.70
N ALA A 88 8.63 7.77 -8.75
CA ALA A 88 8.08 9.11 -8.93
C ALA A 88 7.17 9.51 -7.76
N ASN A 89 6.30 8.61 -7.30
CA ASN A 89 5.42 8.89 -6.16
C ASN A 89 6.15 8.94 -4.82
N LEU A 90 7.22 8.16 -4.63
CA LEU A 90 8.08 8.29 -3.44
C LEU A 90 8.74 9.67 -3.37
N THR A 91 9.17 10.22 -4.52
CA THR A 91 9.73 11.58 -4.60
C THR A 91 8.68 12.67 -4.39
N ARG A 92 7.42 12.41 -4.75
CA ARG A 92 6.30 13.36 -4.58
C ARG A 92 5.76 13.43 -3.16
N LEU A 93 6.16 12.53 -2.26
CA LEU A 93 5.73 12.59 -0.86
C LEU A 93 6.11 13.95 -0.24
N PRO A 94 5.16 14.62 0.43
CA PRO A 94 5.46 15.86 1.15
C PRO A 94 6.57 15.66 2.19
N PRO A 95 7.39 16.69 2.49
CA PRO A 95 8.49 16.58 3.45
C PRO A 95 8.07 16.18 4.87
N HIS A 96 6.81 16.46 5.25
CA HIS A 96 6.28 16.11 6.57
C HIS A 96 5.84 14.64 6.69
N VAL A 97 5.68 13.91 5.58
CA VAL A 97 5.41 12.47 5.61
C VAL A 97 6.69 11.74 6.00
N LYS A 98 6.70 11.18 7.22
CA LYS A 98 7.87 10.48 7.74
C LYS A 98 8.08 9.17 6.97
N ARG A 99 9.32 8.95 6.55
CA ARG A 99 9.75 7.75 5.81
C ARG A 99 10.61 6.88 6.70
N HIS A 100 10.20 5.62 6.85
CA HIS A 100 10.94 4.58 7.54
C HIS A 100 11.39 3.51 6.56
N THR A 101 12.44 2.80 6.93
CA THR A 101 12.81 1.54 6.29
C THR A 101 12.58 0.44 7.31
N TYR A 102 11.94 -0.65 6.90
CA TYR A 102 11.80 -1.81 7.77
C TYR A 102 13.19 -2.36 8.16
N THR A 103 13.41 -2.52 9.46
CA THR A 103 14.65 -3.05 10.04
C THR A 103 14.39 -4.35 10.82
N SER A 104 13.39 -4.35 11.69
CA SER A 104 12.95 -5.52 12.45
C SER A 104 11.46 -5.45 12.81
N SER A 105 10.92 -6.56 13.31
CA SER A 105 9.54 -6.65 13.79
C SER A 105 9.30 -5.72 14.98
N GLU A 106 10.24 -5.62 15.92
CA GLU A 106 10.12 -4.79 17.12
C GLU A 106 10.07 -3.30 16.79
N GLU A 107 10.89 -2.85 15.82
CA GLU A 107 10.83 -1.46 15.36
C GLU A 107 9.54 -1.18 14.59
N LEU A 108 9.06 -2.14 13.81
CA LEU A 108 7.77 -2.00 13.14
C LEU A 108 6.61 -1.91 14.15
N GLU A 109 6.61 -2.73 15.19
CA GLU A 109 5.60 -2.67 16.27
C GLU A 109 5.54 -1.28 16.89
N LYS A 110 6.69 -0.66 17.18
CA LYS A 110 6.76 0.73 17.69
C LYS A 110 6.22 1.76 16.69
N VAL A 111 6.50 1.58 15.40
CA VAL A 111 5.98 2.48 14.35
C VAL A 111 4.46 2.37 14.26
N LEU A 112 3.91 1.15 14.37
CA LEU A 112 2.48 0.89 14.30
C LEU A 112 1.73 1.22 15.60
N GLU A 113 2.41 1.30 16.74
CA GLU A 113 1.80 1.60 18.04
C GLU A 113 1.01 2.91 17.98
N GLY A 114 -0.27 2.89 18.35
CA GLY A 114 -1.15 4.07 18.32
C GLY A 114 -1.55 4.54 16.91
N SER A 115 -1.28 3.76 15.85
CA SER A 115 -1.88 4.01 14.54
C SER A 115 -3.39 3.73 14.57
N SER A 116 -4.18 4.60 13.92
CA SER A 116 -5.60 4.37 13.69
C SER A 116 -5.84 3.54 12.43
N VAL A 117 -4.91 3.59 11.47
CA VAL A 117 -5.00 2.87 10.19
C VAL A 117 -3.65 2.28 9.80
N VAL A 118 -3.65 1.04 9.32
CA VAL A 118 -2.50 0.39 8.67
C VAL A 118 -2.89 0.00 7.26
N VAL A 119 -2.15 0.50 6.28
CA VAL A 119 -2.39 0.25 4.86
C VAL A 119 -1.37 -0.75 4.33
N ASP A 120 -1.85 -1.90 3.84
CA ASP A 120 -1.05 -2.89 3.13
C ASP A 120 -0.98 -2.57 1.64
N ALA A 121 0.15 -1.98 1.25
CA ALA A 121 0.54 -1.72 -0.12
C ALA A 121 1.83 -2.51 -0.48
N LEU A 122 2.01 -3.71 0.10
CA LEU A 122 3.24 -4.48 -0.04
C LEU A 122 3.29 -5.22 -1.37
N LEU A 123 2.42 -6.20 -1.58
CA LEU A 123 2.50 -7.12 -2.72
C LEU A 123 1.11 -7.43 -3.27
N GLY A 124 0.90 -7.12 -4.55
CA GLY A 124 -0.34 -7.49 -5.25
C GLY A 124 -0.41 -8.97 -5.61
N VAL A 125 -1.31 -9.33 -6.54
CA VAL A 125 -1.65 -10.72 -6.94
C VAL A 125 -0.49 -11.55 -7.56
N GLY A 126 0.68 -10.94 -7.81
CA GLY A 126 1.83 -11.58 -8.47
C GLY A 126 2.69 -12.50 -7.59
N ILE A 127 2.35 -12.72 -6.33
CA ILE A 127 3.16 -13.55 -5.41
C ILE A 127 3.11 -15.02 -5.80
N ARG A 128 4.24 -15.55 -6.27
CA ARG A 128 4.43 -16.99 -6.52
C ARG A 128 5.19 -17.65 -5.36
N GLY A 129 4.76 -18.86 -4.99
CA GLY A 129 5.36 -19.63 -3.90
C GLY A 129 5.01 -19.08 -2.51
N GLU A 130 5.90 -19.36 -1.54
CA GLU A 130 5.80 -18.85 -0.16
C GLU A 130 6.28 -17.40 -0.05
N MET A 131 5.67 -16.67 0.89
CA MET A 131 6.06 -15.29 1.18
C MET A 131 7.46 -15.26 1.81
N ARG A 132 8.37 -14.49 1.20
CA ARG A 132 9.74 -14.33 1.66
C ARG A 132 9.86 -13.15 2.62
N GLU A 133 10.91 -13.16 3.44
CA GLU A 133 11.29 -11.99 4.23
C GLU A 133 11.64 -10.79 3.33
N PRO A 134 11.48 -9.54 3.80
CA PRO A 134 10.91 -9.16 5.10
C PRO A 134 9.37 -9.11 5.12
N TYR A 135 8.71 -9.37 3.98
CA TYR A 135 7.25 -9.21 3.87
C TYR A 135 6.48 -10.12 4.83
N LYS A 136 6.98 -11.33 5.04
CA LYS A 136 6.38 -12.26 5.99
C LYS A 136 6.33 -11.68 7.41
N SER A 137 7.46 -11.22 7.93
CA SER A 137 7.52 -10.58 9.25
C SER A 137 6.65 -9.32 9.33
N ILE A 138 6.70 -8.46 8.30
CA ILE A 138 5.88 -7.24 8.24
C ILE A 138 4.38 -7.58 8.31
N VAL A 139 3.93 -8.56 7.51
CA VAL A 139 2.52 -8.99 7.48
C VAL A 139 2.10 -9.59 8.81
N GLU A 140 2.94 -10.41 9.42
CA GLU A 140 2.65 -11.03 10.72
C GLU A 140 2.53 -10.00 11.85
N VAL A 141 3.36 -8.96 11.85
CA VAL A 141 3.28 -7.85 12.81
C VAL A 141 2.04 -6.99 12.53
N ALA A 142 1.88 -6.52 11.30
CA ALA A 142 0.83 -5.59 10.94
C ALA A 142 -0.58 -6.20 11.09
N SER A 143 -0.72 -7.51 10.87
CA SER A 143 -1.99 -8.22 11.06
C SER A 143 -2.42 -8.35 12.53
N ARG A 144 -1.52 -8.09 13.49
CA ARG A 144 -1.84 -8.05 14.93
C ARG A 144 -2.24 -6.65 15.40
N SER A 145 -2.16 -5.64 14.53
CA SER A 145 -2.58 -4.29 14.87
C SER A 145 -4.10 -4.23 15.06
N GLU A 146 -4.52 -3.55 16.12
CA GLU A 146 -5.93 -3.23 16.40
C GLU A 146 -6.45 -2.05 15.53
N ALA A 147 -5.55 -1.41 14.77
CA ALA A 147 -5.91 -0.40 13.80
C ALA A 147 -6.84 -0.95 12.70
N LEU A 148 -7.53 -0.05 12.00
CA LEU A 148 -8.22 -0.37 10.76
C LEU A 148 -7.18 -0.84 9.72
N LYS A 149 -7.27 -2.10 9.29
CA LYS A 149 -6.34 -2.70 8.32
C LYS A 149 -6.93 -2.61 6.93
N VAL A 150 -6.31 -1.84 6.04
CA VAL A 150 -6.77 -1.62 4.66
C VAL A 150 -5.78 -2.22 3.68
N ALA A 151 -6.23 -3.10 2.79
CA ALA A 151 -5.39 -3.61 1.71
C ALA A 151 -5.63 -2.86 0.40
N VAL A 152 -4.54 -2.55 -0.31
CA VAL A 152 -4.56 -1.97 -1.65
C VAL A 152 -4.58 -3.10 -2.67
N ASP A 153 -5.58 -3.08 -3.55
CA ASP A 153 -5.94 -4.08 -4.55
C ASP A 153 -6.31 -5.46 -3.98
N VAL A 154 -5.37 -6.09 -3.29
CA VAL A 154 -5.51 -7.40 -2.69
C VAL A 154 -4.70 -7.48 -1.38
N PRO A 155 -5.19 -8.18 -0.33
CA PRO A 155 -4.37 -8.43 0.84
C PRO A 155 -3.11 -9.20 0.47
N THR A 156 -1.95 -8.71 0.89
CA THR A 156 -0.67 -9.34 0.64
C THR A 156 -0.68 -10.76 1.16
N GLY A 157 -0.40 -11.72 0.28
CA GLY A 157 -0.42 -13.14 0.62
C GLY A 157 -1.80 -13.79 0.59
N MET A 158 -2.84 -13.16 0.01
CA MET A 158 -4.18 -13.75 -0.12
C MET A 158 -4.12 -15.22 -0.60
N GLY A 159 -4.80 -16.10 0.12
CA GLY A 159 -4.83 -17.54 -0.18
C GLY A 159 -3.56 -18.31 0.18
N LYS A 160 -2.62 -17.68 0.89
CA LYS A 160 -1.40 -18.31 1.44
C LYS A 160 -1.51 -18.51 2.95
N LYS A 161 -0.57 -19.26 3.50
CA LYS A 161 -0.46 -19.53 4.96
C LYS A 161 -0.28 -18.24 5.76
N VAL A 162 0.60 -17.35 5.30
CA VAL A 162 0.78 -16.00 5.86
C VAL A 162 0.14 -15.02 4.91
N GLN A 163 -0.81 -14.26 5.41
CA GLN A 163 -1.55 -13.27 4.64
C GLN A 163 -1.96 -12.11 5.55
N PHE A 164 -2.02 -10.92 4.97
CA PHE A 164 -2.48 -9.73 5.66
C PHE A 164 -3.97 -9.86 5.99
N LYS A 165 -4.33 -9.57 7.24
CA LYS A 165 -5.71 -9.67 7.75
C LYS A 165 -6.41 -8.32 7.63
N ALA A 166 -6.76 -7.97 6.39
CA ALA A 166 -7.45 -6.72 6.10
C ALA A 166 -8.91 -6.73 6.60
N ASP A 167 -9.33 -5.62 7.17
CA ASP A 167 -10.73 -5.31 7.49
C ASP A 167 -11.46 -4.75 6.26
N LEU A 168 -10.71 -4.06 5.38
CA LEU A 168 -11.17 -3.50 4.11
C LEU A 168 -10.15 -3.80 3.00
N THR A 169 -10.62 -4.15 1.81
CA THR A 169 -9.78 -4.20 0.60
C THR A 169 -10.38 -3.29 -0.45
N VAL A 170 -9.58 -2.37 -0.98
CA VAL A 170 -9.98 -1.47 -2.07
C VAL A 170 -9.37 -2.02 -3.36
N THR A 171 -10.20 -2.52 -4.27
CA THR A 171 -9.76 -3.14 -5.54
C THR A 171 -10.07 -2.25 -6.73
N PHE A 172 -9.26 -2.35 -7.78
CA PHE A 172 -9.35 -1.53 -8.99
C PHE A 172 -9.38 -2.41 -10.23
N HIS A 173 -10.04 -1.95 -11.29
CA HIS A 173 -10.20 -2.66 -12.55
C HIS A 173 -10.01 -1.71 -13.73
#